data_AF-A0A2V9VDM8-F1
#
_entry.id   AF-A0A2V9VDM8-F1
#
_cell.length_a   1.000
_cell.length_b   1.000
_cell.length_c   1.000
_cell.angle_alpha   90.00
_cell.angle_beta   90.00
_cell.angle_gamma   90.00
#
_symmetry.space_group_name_H-M   'P 1'
#
loop_
_entity.id
_entity.type
_entity.pdbx_description
1 polymer ?
#
loop_
_entity_poly.entity_id
_entity_poly.type
_entity_poly.pdbx_seq_one_letter_code
_entity_poly.pdbx_strand_id
1 'polypeptide(L)'
;YLSRKQYEKEWGRGYRRPGVGTRILAVFLRIVPKVGPFSALAFKIPTQQAEDMYIKSVDSTVEDYSQLLHKTKVQDLQLMNKDFDTGKDTRAGEYRLTDKAYERLLNKLADKKFEHLTPQLQENILEFYSDLNASIETKRNKKAWTMTLANVEKLRAATPAPPDLVKTTQGAIELLPATSNHP
;
A
#
# COMPACT_ATOMS: atom_id res chain seq x y z
N TYR A 1 0.93 17.63 25.09
CA TYR A 1 -0.40 17.74 25.73
C TYR A 1 -1.09 19.01 25.30
N LEU A 2 -2.25 18.90 24.66
CA LEU A 2 -3.03 20.06 24.22
C LEU A 2 -4.04 20.47 25.30
N SER A 3 -4.11 21.77 25.64
CA SER A 3 -5.10 22.24 26.62
C SER A 3 -6.51 22.25 26.02
N ARG A 4 -7.53 22.01 26.85
CA ARG A 4 -8.94 21.97 26.42
C ARG A 4 -9.39 23.24 25.68
N LYS A 5 -8.90 24.42 26.12
CA LYS A 5 -9.19 25.70 25.45
C LYS A 5 -8.57 25.79 24.06
N GLN A 6 -7.37 25.25 23.86
CA GLN A 6 -6.74 25.17 22.53
C GLN A 6 -7.49 24.21 21.62
N TYR A 7 -7.86 23.03 22.14
CA TYR A 7 -8.64 22.06 21.36
C TYR A 7 -9.99 22.62 20.89
N GLU A 8 -10.77 23.22 21.79
CA GLU A 8 -12.07 23.80 21.46
C GLU A 8 -11.96 25.03 20.52
N LYS A 9 -10.80 25.69 20.47
CA LYS A 9 -10.50 26.79 19.55
C LYS A 9 -10.15 26.27 18.14
N GLU A 10 -9.34 25.23 18.05
CA GLU A 10 -8.86 24.67 16.77
C GLU A 10 -9.90 23.79 16.07
N TRP A 11 -10.67 22.98 16.81
CA TRP A 11 -11.64 22.04 16.21
C TRP A 11 -13.11 22.32 16.60
N GLY A 12 -13.36 23.40 17.33
CA GLY A 12 -14.70 23.87 17.67
C GLY A 12 -15.34 23.20 18.89
N ARG A 13 -16.56 23.64 19.22
CA ARG A 13 -17.33 23.19 20.40
C ARG A 13 -18.27 22.01 20.13
N GLY A 14 -18.05 21.29 19.02
CA GLY A 14 -18.90 20.17 18.57
C GLY A 14 -18.93 18.97 19.52
N TYR A 15 -18.11 18.96 20.57
CA TYR A 15 -18.12 17.95 21.62
C TYR A 15 -19.45 17.99 22.40
N ARG A 16 -20.36 17.07 22.06
CA ARG A 16 -21.63 16.90 22.76
C ARG A 16 -21.36 16.34 24.15
N ARG A 17 -21.64 17.14 25.18
CA ARG A 17 -21.41 16.74 26.57
C ARG A 17 -22.33 15.56 26.95
N PRO A 18 -21.83 14.58 27.73
CA PRO A 18 -22.66 13.50 28.24
C PRO A 18 -23.75 14.07 29.15
N GLY A 19 -25.01 13.74 28.83
CA GLY A 19 -26.19 14.13 29.61
C GLY A 19 -26.30 13.34 30.92
N VAL A 20 -27.31 13.66 31.73
CA VAL A 20 -27.54 13.02 33.03
C VAL A 20 -27.71 11.50 32.88
N GLY A 21 -28.52 11.06 31.91
CA GLY A 21 -28.71 9.63 31.62
C GLY A 21 -27.41 8.91 31.24
N THR A 22 -26.52 9.57 30.49
CA THR A 22 -25.21 9.02 30.12
C THR A 22 -24.30 8.82 31.33
N ARG A 23 -24.35 9.73 32.31
CA ARG A 23 -23.58 9.61 33.57
C ARG A 23 -24.09 8.46 34.43
N ILE A 24 -25.41 8.30 34.53
CA ILE A 24 -26.03 7.18 35.26
C ILE A 24 -25.65 5.85 34.60
N LEU A 25 -25.79 5.76 33.27
CA LEU A 25 -25.38 4.57 32.51
C LEU A 25 -23.90 4.23 32.71
N ALA A 26 -23.01 5.21 32.73
CA ALA A 26 -21.58 5.00 32.97
C ALA A 26 -21.29 4.37 34.35
N VAL A 27 -22.05 4.72 35.39
CA VAL A 27 -21.94 4.09 36.71
C VAL A 27 -22.38 2.63 36.66
N PHE A 28 -23.52 2.34 36.01
CA PHE A 28 -23.98 0.96 35.84
C PHE A 28 -22.96 0.11 35.08
N LEU A 29 -22.43 0.60 33.96
CA LEU A 29 -21.40 -0.10 33.17
C LEU A 29 -20.11 -0.39 33.95
N ARG A 30 -19.81 0.39 35.00
CA ARG A 30 -18.64 0.16 35.86
C ARG A 30 -18.80 -1.05 36.77
N ILE A 31 -20.04 -1.42 37.12
CA ILE A 31 -20.36 -2.52 38.05
C ILE A 31 -20.54 -3.85 37.29
N VAL A 32 -20.98 -3.79 36.02
CA VAL A 32 -21.22 -4.97 35.20
C VAL A 32 -19.93 -5.80 35.02
N PRO A 33 -19.92 -7.09 35.38
CA PRO A 33 -18.77 -7.95 35.19
C PRO A 33 -18.49 -8.16 33.69
N LYS A 34 -17.24 -7.92 33.28
CA LYS A 34 -16.81 -7.91 31.87
C LYS A 34 -16.55 -9.33 31.31
N VAL A 35 -17.47 -10.26 31.57
CA VAL A 35 -17.38 -11.66 31.16
C VAL A 35 -18.60 -12.07 30.33
N GLY A 36 -18.45 -13.05 29.44
CA GLY A 36 -19.54 -13.56 28.59
C GLY A 36 -20.14 -12.46 27.68
N PRO A 37 -21.48 -12.25 27.69
CA PRO A 37 -22.15 -11.29 26.79
C PRO A 37 -21.73 -9.83 27.00
N PHE A 38 -21.06 -9.51 28.12
CA PHE A 38 -20.58 -8.16 28.44
C PHE A 38 -19.07 -7.96 28.22
N SER A 39 -18.39 -8.93 27.60
CA SER A 39 -16.95 -8.86 27.31
C SER A 39 -16.55 -7.66 26.43
N ALA A 40 -17.43 -7.21 25.53
CA ALA A 40 -17.22 -6.02 24.70
C ALA A 40 -17.07 -4.71 25.50
N LEU A 41 -17.51 -4.67 26.77
CA LEU A 41 -17.34 -3.51 27.66
C LEU A 41 -15.92 -3.41 28.25
N ALA A 42 -15.05 -4.40 28.03
CA ALA A 42 -13.64 -4.36 28.39
C ALA A 42 -12.81 -3.55 27.39
N PHE A 43 -13.17 -2.28 27.18
CA PHE A 43 -12.39 -1.37 26.34
C PHE A 43 -10.93 -1.37 26.78
N LYS A 44 -10.04 -1.77 25.86
CA LYS A 44 -8.60 -1.66 26.04
C LYS A 44 -8.20 -0.24 25.70
N ILE A 45 -7.84 0.53 26.72
CA ILE A 45 -7.24 1.84 26.53
C ILE A 45 -5.83 1.59 25.95
N PRO A 46 -5.45 2.27 24.86
CA PRO A 46 -4.09 2.20 24.35
C PRO A 46 -3.08 2.45 25.49
N THR A 47 -2.03 1.65 25.54
CA THR A 47 -0.91 1.91 26.46
C THR A 47 -0.14 3.14 25.99
N GLN A 48 0.67 3.76 26.85
CA GLN A 48 1.58 4.83 26.41
C GLN A 48 2.43 4.40 25.21
N GLN A 49 2.93 3.16 25.23
CA GLN A 49 3.65 2.58 24.08
C GLN A 49 2.81 2.57 22.79
N ALA A 50 1.51 2.28 22.87
CA ALA A 50 0.62 2.31 21.70
C ALA A 50 0.35 3.74 21.21
N GLU A 51 0.22 4.71 22.12
CA GLU A 51 0.13 6.12 21.79
C GLU A 51 1.43 6.62 21.13
N ASP A 52 2.60 6.24 21.66
CA ASP A 52 3.90 6.57 21.10
C ASP A 52 4.08 5.98 19.69
N MET A 53 3.67 4.72 19.49
CA MET A 53 3.68 4.09 18.17
C MET A 53 2.79 4.82 17.17
N TYR A 54 1.63 5.31 17.62
CA TYR A 54 0.71 6.09 16.79
C TYR A 54 1.29 7.46 16.41
N ILE A 55 1.82 8.21 17.38
CA ILE A 55 2.44 9.51 17.10
C ILE A 55 3.60 9.33 16.14
N LYS A 56 4.47 8.34 16.40
CA LYS A 56 5.60 8.00 15.53
C LYS A 56 5.14 7.65 14.12
N SER A 57 4.06 6.88 13.95
CA SER A 57 3.59 6.50 12.61
C SER A 57 3.06 7.70 11.82
N VAL A 58 2.39 8.65 12.50
CA VAL A 58 1.94 9.91 11.88
C VAL A 58 3.13 10.74 11.44
N ASP A 59 4.11 10.94 12.34
CA ASP A 59 5.32 11.72 12.04
C ASP A 59 6.09 11.11 10.86
N SER A 60 6.34 9.80 10.88
CA SER A 60 7.03 9.09 9.79
C SER A 60 6.27 9.17 8.47
N THR A 61 4.93 9.08 8.49
CA THR A 61 4.12 9.19 7.26
C THR A 61 4.26 10.58 6.63
N VAL A 62 4.23 11.64 7.44
CA VAL A 62 4.36 13.03 6.95
C VAL A 62 5.78 13.27 6.42
N GLU A 63 6.80 12.77 7.12
CA GLU A 63 8.20 12.89 6.71
C GLU A 63 8.46 12.15 5.40
N ASP A 64 8.10 10.86 5.31
CA ASP A 64 8.29 10.02 4.12
C ASP A 64 7.57 10.63 2.91
N TYR A 65 6.32 11.06 3.09
CA TYR A 65 5.56 11.68 2.00
C TYR A 65 6.19 13.00 1.52
N SER A 66 6.66 13.83 2.45
CA SER A 66 7.34 15.08 2.11
C SER A 66 8.63 14.83 1.33
N GLN A 67 9.39 13.79 1.70
CA GLN A 67 10.58 13.37 0.96
C GLN A 67 10.24 12.85 -0.44
N LEU A 68 9.18 12.06 -0.59
CA LEU A 68 8.71 11.58 -1.90
C LEU A 68 8.27 12.74 -2.81
N LEU A 69 7.58 13.76 -2.27
CA LEU A 69 7.24 14.97 -3.02
C LEU A 69 8.49 15.73 -3.47
N HIS A 70 9.51 15.85 -2.62
CA HIS A 70 10.77 16.46 -2.99
C HIS A 70 11.48 15.67 -4.12
N LYS A 71 11.57 14.34 -4.00
CA LYS A 71 12.14 13.45 -5.03
C LYS A 71 11.40 13.56 -6.36
N THR A 72 10.08 13.70 -6.31
CA THR A 72 9.25 13.95 -7.51
C THR A 72 9.65 15.26 -8.19
N LYS A 73 9.87 16.33 -7.42
CA LYS A 73 10.26 17.65 -7.95
C LYS A 73 11.63 17.62 -8.66
N VAL A 74 12.57 16.83 -8.15
CA VAL A 74 13.91 16.67 -8.76
C VAL A 74 14.00 15.52 -9.77
N GLN A 75 12.85 14.92 -10.14
CA GLN A 75 12.76 13.79 -11.08
C GLN A 75 13.58 12.55 -10.67
N ASP A 76 13.74 12.33 -9.36
CA ASP A 76 14.46 11.19 -8.76
C ASP A 76 13.53 10.30 -7.93
N LEU A 77 12.23 10.29 -8.27
CA LEU A 77 11.26 9.45 -7.57
C LEU A 77 11.45 7.98 -7.98
N GLN A 78 11.88 7.16 -7.03
CA GLN A 78 11.94 5.71 -7.18
C GLN A 78 10.85 5.06 -6.31
N LEU A 79 9.92 4.37 -6.96
CA LEU A 79 8.88 3.59 -6.28
C LEU A 79 9.27 2.12 -6.31
N MET A 80 9.67 1.60 -5.15
CA MET A 80 9.96 0.19 -4.98
C MET A 80 8.69 -0.64 -5.08
N ASN A 81 8.81 -1.86 -5.63
CA ASN A 81 7.72 -2.80 -5.73
C ASN A 81 7.41 -3.43 -4.35
N LYS A 82 6.53 -2.78 -3.59
CA LYS A 82 6.18 -3.18 -2.23
C LYS A 82 4.80 -3.81 -2.15
N ASP A 83 4.68 -4.78 -1.26
CA ASP A 83 3.41 -5.36 -0.83
C ASP A 83 2.59 -4.26 -0.12
N PHE A 84 1.36 -4.03 -0.57
CA PHE A 84 0.51 -2.95 -0.05
C PHE A 84 -0.08 -3.22 1.33
N ASP A 85 -0.17 -4.49 1.73
CA ASP A 85 -0.70 -4.86 3.05
C ASP A 85 0.39 -4.76 4.13
N THR A 86 1.65 -5.01 3.77
CA THR A 86 2.77 -5.13 4.72
C THR A 86 3.86 -4.07 4.58
N GLY A 87 3.95 -3.40 3.44
CA GLY A 87 5.01 -2.44 3.12
C GLY A 87 6.39 -3.08 2.88
N LYS A 88 6.49 -4.41 2.83
CA LYS A 88 7.72 -5.15 2.55
C LYS A 88 7.95 -5.28 1.04
N ASP A 89 9.16 -5.65 0.66
CA ASP A 89 9.48 -5.92 -0.75
C ASP A 89 8.70 -7.14 -1.26
N THR A 90 8.16 -7.01 -2.47
CA THR A 90 7.42 -8.09 -3.13
C THR A 90 8.36 -9.22 -3.51
N ARG A 91 8.15 -10.42 -2.98
CA ARG A 91 8.98 -11.60 -3.26
C ARG A 91 8.17 -12.83 -3.65
N ALA A 92 8.79 -13.69 -4.45
CA ALA A 92 8.30 -15.02 -4.78
C ALA A 92 8.01 -15.85 -3.53
N GLY A 93 6.84 -16.50 -3.50
CA GLY A 93 6.41 -17.38 -2.40
C GLY A 93 5.92 -16.67 -1.13
N GLU A 94 5.94 -15.34 -1.07
CA GLU A 94 5.40 -14.58 0.06
C GLU A 94 3.87 -14.57 0.05
N TYR A 95 3.26 -14.39 -1.13
CA TYR A 95 1.81 -14.33 -1.28
C TYR A 95 1.34 -15.07 -2.54
N ARG A 96 0.40 -16.00 -2.34
CA ARG A 96 -0.06 -16.92 -3.41
C ARG A 96 -0.71 -16.20 -4.59
N LEU A 97 -1.39 -15.06 -4.38
CA LEU A 97 -1.98 -14.31 -5.49
C LEU A 97 -0.92 -13.54 -6.27
N THR A 98 0.13 -13.06 -5.60
CA THR A 98 1.29 -12.42 -6.25
C THR A 98 1.99 -13.41 -7.16
N ASP A 99 2.29 -14.62 -6.69
CA ASP A 99 2.91 -15.68 -7.51
C ASP A 99 2.08 -15.95 -8.79
N LYS A 100 0.76 -16.09 -8.64
CA LYS A 100 -0.15 -16.30 -9.77
C LYS A 100 -0.21 -15.09 -10.71
N ALA A 101 -0.11 -13.88 -10.18
CA ALA A 101 -0.10 -12.66 -10.97
C ALA A 101 1.16 -12.58 -11.84
N TYR A 102 2.33 -12.86 -11.27
CA TYR A 102 3.60 -12.93 -12.00
C TYR A 102 3.61 -14.04 -13.04
N GLU A 103 3.12 -15.23 -12.71
CA GLU A 103 2.99 -16.33 -13.69
C GLU A 103 2.11 -15.90 -14.88
N ARG A 104 0.95 -15.31 -14.59
CA ARG A 104 0.02 -14.86 -15.63
C ARG A 104 0.60 -13.73 -16.47
N LEU A 105 1.31 -12.78 -15.85
CA LEU A 105 1.99 -11.70 -16.53
C LEU A 105 3.04 -12.23 -17.50
N LEU A 106 3.91 -13.13 -17.01
CA LEU A 106 4.96 -13.76 -17.81
C LEU A 106 4.39 -14.55 -18.99
N ASN A 107 3.32 -15.32 -18.76
CA ASN A 107 2.65 -16.07 -19.83
C ASN A 107 2.07 -15.13 -20.90
N LYS A 108 1.39 -14.05 -20.49
CA LYS A 108 0.85 -13.05 -21.43
C LYS A 108 1.93 -12.36 -22.26
N LEU A 109 3.07 -12.05 -21.63
CA LEU A 109 4.22 -11.47 -22.34
C LEU A 109 4.79 -12.47 -23.35
N ALA A 110 4.96 -13.73 -22.95
CA ALA A 110 5.45 -14.79 -23.84
C ALA A 110 4.52 -15.06 -25.02
N ASP A 111 3.19 -15.08 -24.80
CA ASP A 111 2.18 -15.27 -25.85
C ASP A 111 2.25 -14.16 -26.91
N LYS A 112 2.60 -12.95 -26.49
CA LYS A 112 2.81 -11.78 -27.36
C LYS A 112 4.27 -11.59 -27.79
N LYS A 113 5.11 -12.61 -27.64
CA LYS A 113 6.54 -12.56 -28.01
C LYS A 113 7.29 -11.35 -27.43
N PHE A 114 6.90 -10.91 -26.23
CA PHE A 114 7.49 -9.79 -25.52
C PHE A 114 7.38 -8.43 -26.25
N GLU A 115 6.38 -8.25 -27.12
CA GLU A 115 6.18 -7.02 -27.91
C GLU A 115 6.15 -5.71 -27.08
N HIS A 116 5.67 -5.77 -25.83
CA HIS A 116 5.60 -4.62 -24.93
C HIS A 116 6.55 -4.72 -23.73
N LEU A 117 7.64 -5.48 -23.87
CA LEU A 117 8.62 -5.62 -22.80
C LEU A 117 9.49 -4.36 -22.72
N THR A 118 9.41 -3.65 -21.60
CA THR A 118 10.33 -2.56 -21.24
C THR A 118 11.49 -3.10 -20.39
N PRO A 119 12.65 -2.44 -20.33
CA PRO A 119 13.78 -2.88 -19.50
C PRO A 119 13.41 -3.04 -18.02
N GLN A 120 12.65 -2.08 -17.46
CA GLN A 120 12.23 -2.09 -16.06
C GLN A 120 11.32 -3.28 -15.74
N LEU A 121 10.39 -3.61 -16.66
CA LEU A 121 9.51 -4.76 -16.51
C LEU A 121 10.29 -6.09 -16.60
N GLN A 122 11.29 -6.17 -17.48
CA GLN A 122 12.15 -7.33 -17.60
C GLN A 122 12.92 -7.56 -16.30
N GLU A 123 13.57 -6.52 -15.77
CA GLU A 123 14.30 -6.54 -14.51
C GLU A 123 13.40 -6.97 -13.35
N ASN A 124 12.23 -6.36 -13.20
CA ASN A 124 11.29 -6.68 -12.12
C ASN A 124 10.85 -8.15 -12.12
N ILE A 125 10.54 -8.72 -13.29
CA ILE A 125 10.12 -10.13 -13.38
C ILE A 125 11.31 -11.06 -13.12
N LEU A 126 12.51 -10.73 -13.61
CA LEU A 126 13.72 -11.52 -13.35
C LEU A 126 14.12 -11.48 -11.88
N GLU A 127 13.97 -10.34 -11.22
CA GLU A 127 14.19 -10.18 -9.79
C GLU A 127 13.19 -11.02 -8.98
N PHE A 128 11.90 -10.99 -9.36
CA PHE A 128 10.87 -11.80 -8.70
C PHE A 128 11.18 -13.31 -8.77
N TYR A 129 11.72 -13.78 -9.90
CA TYR A 129 12.11 -15.19 -10.09
C TYR A 129 13.60 -15.46 -9.77
N SER A 130 14.30 -14.57 -9.06
CA SER A 130 15.72 -14.74 -8.72
C SER A 130 15.97 -15.92 -7.76
N ASP A 131 15.07 -16.14 -6.79
CA ASP A 131 15.08 -17.32 -5.92
C ASP A 131 14.08 -18.37 -6.41
N LEU A 132 14.54 -19.23 -7.32
CA LEU A 132 13.74 -20.37 -7.80
C LEU A 132 13.55 -21.46 -6.74
N ASN A 133 14.13 -21.36 -5.53
CA ASN A 133 13.90 -22.30 -4.43
C ASN A 133 12.73 -21.87 -3.52
N ALA A 134 12.31 -20.62 -3.58
CA ALA A 134 11.17 -20.09 -2.83
C ALA A 134 9.89 -20.94 -3.02
N SER A 135 8.98 -20.88 -2.04
CA SER A 135 7.72 -21.65 -2.04
C SER A 135 6.66 -21.08 -3.00
N ILE A 136 7.04 -20.86 -4.26
CA ILE A 136 6.20 -20.26 -5.31
C ILE A 136 4.99 -21.16 -5.59
N GLU A 137 3.79 -20.59 -5.52
CA GLU A 137 2.51 -21.29 -5.69
C GLU A 137 2.46 -22.13 -6.98
N THR A 138 2.99 -21.60 -8.09
CA THR A 138 3.00 -22.27 -9.41
C THR A 138 3.74 -23.62 -9.38
N LYS A 139 4.70 -23.83 -8.48
CA LYS A 139 5.43 -25.11 -8.34
C LYS A 139 4.53 -26.30 -8.03
N ARG A 140 3.36 -26.05 -7.43
CA ARG A 140 2.36 -27.10 -7.14
C ARG A 140 1.83 -27.76 -8.43
N ASN A 141 1.92 -27.07 -9.57
CA ASN A 141 1.59 -27.60 -10.89
C ASN A 141 2.86 -27.75 -11.73
N LYS A 142 3.36 -28.99 -11.84
CA LYS A 142 4.60 -29.30 -12.58
C LYS A 142 4.61 -28.75 -14.00
N LYS A 143 3.50 -28.89 -14.74
CA LYS A 143 3.41 -28.41 -16.13
C LYS A 143 3.50 -26.89 -16.20
N ALA A 144 2.76 -26.18 -15.34
CA ALA A 144 2.80 -24.73 -15.26
C ALA A 144 4.18 -24.22 -14.83
N TRP A 145 4.84 -24.93 -13.91
CA TRP A 145 6.19 -24.60 -13.47
C TRP A 145 7.23 -24.76 -14.57
N THR A 146 7.22 -25.88 -15.32
CA THR A 146 8.10 -26.06 -16.48
C THR A 146 7.89 -24.95 -17.51
N MET A 147 6.65 -24.55 -17.76
CA MET A 147 6.34 -23.45 -18.68
C MET A 147 6.83 -22.10 -18.15
N THR A 148 6.70 -21.85 -16.85
CA THR A 148 7.23 -20.65 -16.18
C THR A 148 8.73 -20.55 -16.37
N LEU A 149 9.48 -21.62 -16.07
CA LEU A 149 10.93 -21.65 -16.27
C LEU A 149 11.32 -21.40 -17.73
N ALA A 150 10.64 -22.05 -18.68
CA ALA A 150 10.88 -21.82 -20.10
C ALA A 150 10.61 -20.37 -20.52
N ASN A 151 9.57 -19.74 -19.96
CA ASN A 151 9.25 -18.36 -20.25
C ASN A 151 10.21 -17.37 -19.55
N VAL A 152 10.75 -17.69 -18.38
CA VAL A 152 11.83 -16.91 -17.73
C VAL A 152 13.09 -16.91 -18.59
N GLU A 153 13.46 -18.06 -19.17
CA GLU A 153 14.61 -18.11 -20.08
C GLU A 153 14.38 -17.33 -21.38
N LYS A 154 13.16 -17.41 -21.96
CA LYS A 154 12.80 -16.55 -23.10
C LYS A 154 12.82 -15.06 -22.73
N LEU A 155 12.35 -14.70 -21.54
CA LEU A 155 12.37 -13.33 -21.04
C LEU A 155 13.82 -12.83 -20.93
N ARG A 156 14.75 -13.65 -20.44
CA ARG A 156 16.18 -13.30 -20.35
C ARG A 156 16.81 -13.04 -21.71
N ALA A 157 16.40 -13.80 -22.74
CA ALA A 157 16.88 -13.65 -24.11
C ALA A 157 16.17 -12.53 -24.90
N ALA A 158 15.03 -12.03 -24.42
CA ALA A 158 14.25 -11.01 -25.11
C ALA A 158 14.94 -9.64 -25.07
N THR A 159 14.85 -8.90 -26.18
CA THR A 159 15.32 -7.52 -26.26
C THR A 159 14.16 -6.57 -25.91
N PRO A 160 14.23 -5.81 -24.81
CA PRO A 160 13.19 -4.87 -24.44
C PRO A 160 13.17 -3.65 -25.38
N ALA A 161 11.97 -3.13 -25.65
CA ALA A 161 11.78 -1.88 -26.37
C ALA A 161 11.96 -0.68 -25.42
N PRO A 162 12.52 0.46 -25.87
CA PRO A 162 12.60 1.67 -25.08
C PRO A 162 11.20 2.17 -24.65
N PRO A 163 11.10 2.86 -23.50
CA PRO A 163 9.82 3.32 -22.93
C PRO A 163 8.94 4.16 -23.87
N ASP A 164 9.54 4.82 -24.88
CA ASP A 164 8.89 5.81 -25.75
C ASP A 164 7.88 5.24 -26.78
N LEU A 165 7.68 3.92 -26.83
CA LEU A 165 6.72 3.29 -27.76
C LEU A 165 5.40 2.84 -27.11
N VAL A 166 5.27 2.96 -25.78
CA VAL A 166 3.96 2.82 -25.12
C VAL A 166 3.29 4.19 -25.16
N LYS A 167 2.64 4.52 -26.28
CA LYS A 167 1.75 5.69 -26.35
C LYS A 167 0.67 5.50 -25.29
N THR A 168 0.87 6.12 -24.14
CA THR A 168 -0.19 6.35 -23.17
C THR A 168 -1.27 7.09 -23.93
N THR A 169 -2.45 6.49 -24.08
CA THR A 169 -3.67 7.24 -24.38
C THR A 169 -3.95 8.12 -23.17
N GLN A 170 -3.18 9.19 -23.01
CA GLN A 170 -3.49 10.31 -22.15
C GLN A 170 -4.58 11.10 -22.86
N GLY A 171 -5.82 10.64 -22.66
CA GLY A 171 -7.00 11.47 -22.84
C GLY A 171 -6.88 12.67 -21.91
N ALA A 172 -6.91 13.84 -22.51
CA ALA A 172 -6.88 15.17 -21.93
C ALA A 172 -7.59 15.30 -20.57
N ILE A 173 -6.84 15.73 -19.56
CA ILE A 173 -7.37 16.64 -18.55
C ILE A 173 -6.66 17.97 -18.81
N GLU A 174 -7.27 18.75 -19.68
CA GLU A 174 -6.90 20.13 -19.94
C GLU A 174 -7.27 20.95 -18.69
N LEU A 175 -6.27 21.30 -17.89
CA LEU A 175 -6.41 22.26 -16.81
C LEU A 175 -6.57 23.65 -17.43
N LEU A 176 -7.80 24.15 -17.46
CA LEU A 176 -8.11 25.55 -17.77
C LEU A 176 -7.30 26.47 -16.85
N PRO A 177 -6.64 27.53 -17.37
CA PRO A 177 -5.94 28.49 -16.52
C PRO A 177 -6.95 29.30 -15.69
N ALA A 178 -6.72 29.35 -14.38
CA ALA A 178 -7.48 30.18 -13.46
C ALA A 178 -7.32 31.66 -13.86
N THR A 179 -8.40 32.27 -14.32
CA THR A 179 -8.47 33.72 -14.56
C THR A 179 -8.42 34.44 -13.22
N SER A 180 -7.36 35.20 -12.98
CA SER A 180 -7.28 36.22 -11.94
C SER A 180 -8.26 37.36 -12.28
N ASN A 181 -9.31 37.52 -11.48
CA ASN A 181 -10.13 38.73 -11.50
C ASN A 181 -10.14 39.36 -10.10
N HIS A 182 -9.35 40.42 -9.94
CA HIS A 182 -9.67 41.59 -9.11
C HIS A 182 -9.34 42.81 -9.96
N PRO A 183 -10.18 43.85 -9.91
CA PRO A 183 -10.16 44.79 -8.77
C PRO A 183 -11.39 44.72 -7.87
#